data_AF-A0A538SIB8-F1
#
_entry.id   AF-A0A538SIB8-F1
#
_cell.length_a   1.000
_cell.length_b   1.000
_cell.length_c   1.000
_cell.angle_alpha   90.00
_cell.angle_beta   90.00
_cell.angle_gamma   90.00
#
_symmetry.space_group_name_H-M   'P 1'
#
loop_
_entity.id
_entity.type
_entity.pdbx_description
1 polymer ?
#
loop_
_entity_poly.entity_id
_entity_poly.type
_entity_poly.pdbx_seq_one_letter_code
_entity_poly.pdbx_strand_id
1 'polypeptide(L)' 'MAGLTQATCVPCRGGVPTLTDEEIAELLPEVPDWQAVEVDGVRRLRREFRFKDFRTALDFAVRVG' A
#
# COMPACT_ATOMS: atom_id res chain seq x y z
N MET A 1 11.38 -0.52 14.69
CA MET A 1 11.54 -1.18 13.38
C MET A 1 12.19 -0.20 12.41
N ALA A 2 12.83 -0.68 11.34
CA ALA A 2 13.23 0.17 10.21
C ALA A 2 11.95 0.65 9.51
N GLY A 3 11.85 1.94 9.16
CA GLY A 3 10.62 2.48 8.58
C GLY A 3 10.29 1.81 7.23
N LEU A 4 9.03 1.86 6.79
CA LEU A 4 8.56 1.22 5.55
C LEU A 4 9.41 1.61 4.31
N THR A 5 10.00 2.80 4.30
CA THR A 5 10.89 3.28 3.23
C THR A 5 12.25 2.58 3.18
N GLN A 6 12.64 1.88 4.24
CA GLN A 6 13.87 1.08 4.34
C GLN A 6 13.61 -0.40 4.06
N ALA A 7 12.34 -0.81 3.93
CA ALA A 7 11.98 -2.18 3.59
C ALA A 7 12.33 -2.48 2.12
N THR A 8 12.84 -3.69 1.87
CA THR A 8 13.10 -4.16 0.50
C THR A 8 11.88 -4.91 -0.01
N CYS A 9 11.26 -4.41 -1.09
CA CYS A 9 10.21 -5.13 -1.77
C CYS A 9 10.79 -6.37 -2.46
N VAL A 10 10.38 -7.55 -2.00
CA VAL A 10 10.72 -8.82 -2.65
C VAL A 10 9.52 -9.32 -3.44
N PRO A 11 9.72 -10.05 -4.55
CA PRO A 11 8.61 -10.62 -5.31
C PRO A 11 7.70 -11.41 -4.37
N CYS A 12 6.38 -11.17 -4.48
CA CYS A 12 5.39 -11.92 -3.72
C CYS A 12 5.53 -13.41 -4.01
N ARG A 13 6.10 -14.15 -3.04
CA ARG A 13 6.06 -15.61 -3.06
C ARG A 13 4.70 -16.00 -2.49
N GLY A 14 3.89 -16.72 -3.26
CA GLY A 14 2.62 -17.25 -2.75
C GLY A 14 2.86 -18.05 -1.47
N GLY A 15 1.95 -17.93 -0.50
CA GLY A 15 2.03 -18.63 0.79
C GLY A 15 2.75 -17.88 1.91
N VAL A 16 3.18 -16.64 1.69
CA VAL A 16 3.59 -15.75 2.80
C VAL A 16 2.35 -15.41 3.64
N PRO A 17 2.41 -15.54 4.99
CA PRO A 17 1.29 -15.20 5.84
C PRO A 17 0.92 -13.72 5.71
N THR A 18 -0.37 -13.43 5.82
CA THR A 18 -0.86 -12.05 5.91
C THR A 18 -0.42 -11.43 7.23
N LEU A 19 -0.27 -10.10 7.23
CA LEU A 19 -0.05 -9.34 8.47
C LEU A 19 -1.18 -9.60 9.47
N THR A 20 -0.85 -9.65 10.76
CA THR A 20 -1.84 -9.70 11.84
C THR A 20 -2.48 -8.34 12.09
N ASP A 21 -3.57 -8.31 12.88
CA ASP A 21 -4.24 -7.06 13.24
C ASP A 21 -3.32 -6.11 14.02
N GLU A 22 -2.45 -6.67 14.87
CA GLU A 22 -1.46 -5.93 15.65
C GLU A 22 -0.38 -5.34 14.75
N GLU A 23 0.15 -6.11 13.81
CA GLU A 23 1.16 -5.64 12.85
C GLU A 23 0.58 -4.53 11.96
N ILE A 24 -0.67 -4.66 11.52
CA ILE A 24 -1.36 -3.61 10.76
C ILE A 24 -1.51 -2.35 11.62
N ALA A 25 -1.89 -2.48 12.89
CA ALA A 25 -2.05 -1.33 13.79
C ALA A 25 -0.72 -0.60 14.05
N GLU A 26 0.40 -1.31 14.08
CA GLU A 26 1.73 -0.72 14.24
C GLU A 26 2.23 -0.01 12.97
N LEU A 27 1.96 -0.58 11.78
CA LEU A 27 2.50 -0.08 10.51
C LEU A 27 1.62 0.97 9.81
N LEU A 28 0.30 0.92 9.98
CA LEU A 28 -0.62 1.84 9.31
C LEU A 28 -0.33 3.34 9.59
N PRO A 29 0.11 3.75 10.80
CA PRO A 29 0.53 5.13 11.06
C PRO A 29 1.71 5.63 10.21
N GLU A 30 2.56 4.75 9.68
CA GLU A 30 3.65 5.14 8.77
C GLU A 30 3.16 5.56 7.37
N VAL A 31 1.90 5.25 7.04
CA VAL A 31 1.26 5.52 5.75
C VAL A 31 -0.11 6.20 5.93
N PRO A 32 -0.16 7.43 6.48
CA PRO A 32 -1.41 8.05 6.96
C PRO A 32 -2.47 8.30 5.87
N ASP A 33 -2.05 8.39 4.60
CA ASP A 33 -2.96 8.58 3.45
C ASP A 33 -3.58 7.26 2.94
N TRP A 34 -3.14 6.12 3.46
CA TRP A 34 -3.60 4.79 3.06
C TRP A 34 -4.64 4.25 4.05
N GLN A 35 -5.60 3.51 3.52
CA GLN A 35 -6.69 2.90 4.29
C GLN A 35 -6.61 1.39 4.17
N ALA A 36 -6.68 0.67 5.29
CA ALA A 36 -6.95 -0.76 5.27
C ALA A 36 -8.45 -0.98 5.00
N VAL A 37 -8.76 -1.68 3.91
CA VAL A 37 -10.14 -2.00 3.50
C VAL A 37 -10.26 -3.49 3.22
N GLU A 38 -11.46 -4.04 3.40
CA GLU A 38 -11.78 -5.41 3.03
C GLU A 38 -12.72 -5.40 1.83
N VAL A 39 -12.36 -6.14 0.78
CA VAL A 39 -13.21 -6.28 -0.41
C VAL A 39 -13.11 -7.71 -0.90
N ASP A 40 -14.27 -8.32 -1.15
CA ASP A 40 -14.41 -9.73 -1.53
C ASP A 40 -13.73 -10.68 -0.54
N GLY A 41 -13.74 -10.34 0.76
CA GLY A 41 -13.08 -11.09 1.83
C GLY A 41 -11.56 -10.98 1.87
N VAL A 42 -10.97 -10.10 1.05
CA VAL A 42 -9.52 -9.86 1.00
C VAL A 42 -9.21 -8.48 1.57
N ARG A 43 -8.40 -8.45 2.64
CA ARG A 43 -7.87 -7.20 3.19
C ARG A 43 -6.79 -6.62 2.29
N ARG A 44 -6.87 -5.32 2.02
CA ARG A 44 -5.98 -4.60 1.12
C ARG A 44 -5.81 -3.15 1.55
N LEU A 45 -4.69 -2.54 1.15
CA LEU A 45 -4.49 -1.10 1.29
C LEU A 45 -5.11 -0.36 0.10
N ARG A 46 -5.77 0.77 0.37
CA ARG A 46 -6.35 1.66 -0.64
C ARG A 46 -5.92 3.09 -0.38
N ARG A 47 -5.47 3.78 -1.44
CA ARG A 47 -5.24 5.22 -1.45
C ARG A 47 -5.75 5.80 -2.77
N GLU A 48 -6.49 6.90 -2.68
CA GLU A 48 -6.97 7.63 -3.86
C GLU A 48 -6.02 8.79 -4.17
N PHE A 49 -5.59 8.89 -5.42
CA PHE A 49 -4.83 10.03 -5.93
C PHE A 49 -5.71 10.78 -6.93
N ARG A 50 -5.95 12.06 -6.68
CA ARG A 50 -6.77 12.92 -7.56
C ARG A 50 -5.88 13.82 -8.40
N PHE A 51 -6.16 13.86 -9.70
CA PHE A 51 -5.42 14.65 -10.67
C PHE A 51 -6.40 15.50 -11.50
N LYS A 52 -5.91 16.63 -12.01
CA LYS A 52 -6.70 17.55 -12.84
C LYS A 52 -7.08 16.98 -14.21
N ASP A 53 -6.26 16.07 -14.76
CA ASP A 53 -6.43 15.47 -16.07
C ASP A 53 -5.75 14.10 -16.16
N PHE A 54 -6.08 13.35 -17.22
CA PHE A 54 -5.55 12.02 -17.47
C PHE A 54 -4.03 12.02 -17.66
N ARG A 55 -3.47 13.02 -18.32
CA ARG A 55 -2.03 13.07 -18.60
C ARG A 55 -1.23 13.14 -17.31
N THR A 56 -1.64 13.98 -16.38
CA THR A 56 -0.99 14.14 -15.07
C THR A 56 -1.09 12.85 -14.24
N ALA A 57 -2.22 12.15 -14.31
CA ALA A 57 -2.40 10.86 -13.64
C ALA A 57 -1.46 9.77 -14.22
N LEU A 58 -1.32 9.72 -15.54
CA LEU A 58 -0.42 8.78 -16.22
C LEU A 58 1.05 9.06 -15.89
N ASP A 59 1.47 10.33 -15.89
CA ASP A 59 2.84 10.72 -15.52
C ASP A 59 3.16 10.38 -14.05
N PHE A 60 2.15 10.32 -13.17
CA PHE A 60 2.30 9.77 -11.83
C PHE A 60 2.45 8.23 -11.84
N ALA A 61 1.59 7.51 -12.56
CA ALA A 61 1.65 6.06 -12.64
C ALA A 61 2.99 5.55 -13.20
N VAL A 62 3.57 6.23 -14.20
CA VAL A 62 4.89 5.90 -14.76
C VAL A 62 6.03 6.10 -13.74
N ARG A 63 5.89 7.02 -12.78
CA ARG A 63 6.90 7.21 -11.72
C ARG A 63 6.78 6.18 -10.60
N VAL A 64 5.60 5.56 -10.44
CA VAL A 64 5.33 4.55 -9.42
C VAL A 64 5.66 3.15 -9.92
N GLY A 65 5.35 2.85 -11.19
CA GLY A 65 5.62 1.56 -11.83
C GLY A 65 7.11 1.33 -12.09
#